data_AF-A0A3B3R7M7-F1
#
_entry.id   AF-A0A3B3R7M7-F1
#
_cell.length_a   1.000
_cell.length_b   1.000
_cell.length_c   1.000
_cell.angle_alpha   90.00
_cell.angle_beta   90.00
_cell.angle_gamma   90.00
#
_symmetry.space_group_name_H-M   'P 1'
#
loop_
_entity.id
_entity.type
_entity.pdbx_description
1 polymer ?
#
loop_
_entity_poly.entity_id
_entity_poly.type
_entity_poly.pdbx_seq_one_letter_code
_entity_poly.pdbx_strand_id
1 'polypeptide(L)'
;MEAECSKTQETGSFNRFVNVVSARTALGHDKEGRLVLFHIDGETDNRGMNLWEVAEFLQRQGVVNAVNLDGGGSSTFVAGGSLASYPSDSCHPYLDGTRWRCPRAVSTVLCVHEPPCQPEDCGGRGSCIGGRCVCHSGWAGPACRSPSCQQSACGDHGLCTQYGCACDAGWMGTNCSQVCPPGFYGDGCNQTCTCTNGGVCDPVHGRCSCPAGFQGEACEQECPLGFYGLGCKRECHCPNKCLCDPVKGSCNVTWHGERNQTIHTASHCLARELLKTWQEEVEAHRVTPYFTERTWLTITVVLGMLLLASAVGNVIQVSRKPGTAGFRATYSYVPLAEMTAEMDYEDRPDESKRAAMDSSISY
;
A
#
# COMPACT_ATOMS: atom_id res chain seq x y z
N MET A 1 -20.80 56.24 -47.87
CA MET A 1 -20.81 57.35 -46.91
C MET A 1 -22.20 57.94 -46.64
N GLU A 2 -23.20 57.74 -47.52
CA GLU A 2 -24.51 58.40 -47.37
C GLU A 2 -25.44 57.82 -46.29
N ALA A 3 -25.25 56.54 -45.90
CA ALA A 3 -26.16 55.85 -44.99
C ALA A 3 -25.96 56.17 -43.49
N GLU A 4 -24.73 56.53 -43.08
CA GLU A 4 -24.35 56.70 -41.67
C GLU A 4 -24.05 58.15 -41.28
N CYS A 5 -23.96 59.05 -42.25
CA CYS A 5 -23.77 60.48 -41.99
C CYS A 5 -25.13 61.15 -41.84
N SER A 6 -25.43 61.69 -40.65
CA SER A 6 -26.59 62.59 -40.52
C SER A 6 -26.40 63.79 -41.43
N LYS A 7 -27.44 64.16 -42.21
CA LYS A 7 -27.43 65.36 -43.06
C LYS A 7 -27.25 66.67 -42.27
N THR A 8 -27.31 66.60 -40.93
CA THR A 8 -27.13 67.74 -40.02
C THR A 8 -25.74 67.81 -39.38
N GLN A 9 -24.91 66.77 -39.48
CA GLN A 9 -23.51 66.84 -39.06
C GLN A 9 -22.68 67.49 -40.17
N GLU A 10 -21.72 68.33 -39.78
CA GLU A 10 -20.75 68.88 -40.73
C GLU A 10 -20.03 67.72 -41.42
N THR A 11 -20.27 67.58 -42.73
CA THR A 11 -19.62 66.58 -43.58
C THR A 11 -18.08 66.59 -43.44
N GLY A 12 -17.49 67.68 -42.96
CA GLY A 12 -16.07 67.79 -42.62
C GLY A 12 -15.60 66.93 -41.43
N SER A 13 -16.39 66.75 -40.37
CA SER A 13 -15.96 65.98 -39.18
C SER A 13 -16.01 64.47 -39.44
N PHE A 14 -17.04 64.01 -40.14
CA PHE A 14 -17.18 62.61 -40.55
C PHE A 14 -16.17 62.24 -41.64
N ASN A 15 -15.97 63.12 -42.63
CA ASN A 15 -14.95 62.88 -43.65
C ASN A 15 -13.54 62.86 -43.05
N ARG A 16 -13.25 63.72 -42.06
CA ARG A 16 -12.00 63.60 -41.29
C ARG A 16 -11.92 62.27 -40.56
N PHE A 17 -12.99 61.83 -39.90
CA PHE A 17 -13.00 60.53 -39.21
C PHE A 17 -12.66 59.36 -40.13
N VAL A 18 -13.15 59.36 -41.38
CA VAL A 18 -12.87 58.31 -42.36
C VAL A 18 -11.41 58.34 -42.84
N ASN A 19 -10.90 59.54 -43.15
CA ASN A 19 -9.60 59.70 -43.82
C ASN A 19 -8.41 59.85 -42.87
N VAL A 20 -8.64 60.19 -41.59
CA VAL A 20 -7.56 60.37 -40.63
C VAL A 20 -6.96 59.03 -40.23
N VAL A 21 -5.63 58.96 -40.25
CA VAL A 21 -4.89 57.84 -39.69
C VAL A 21 -5.01 57.86 -38.16
N SER A 22 -5.33 56.72 -37.56
CA SER A 22 -5.40 56.56 -36.12
C SER A 22 -5.30 55.06 -35.77
N ALA A 23 -5.33 54.74 -34.47
CA ALA A 23 -5.60 53.38 -34.02
C ALA A 23 -7.04 52.99 -34.39
N ARG A 24 -7.26 51.76 -34.83
CA ARG A 24 -8.58 51.28 -35.31
C ARG A 24 -8.84 49.86 -34.85
N THR A 25 -10.11 49.56 -34.62
CA THR A 25 -10.61 48.20 -34.44
C THR A 25 -11.72 47.89 -35.43
N ALA A 26 -11.83 46.63 -35.85
CA ALA A 26 -12.89 46.18 -36.75
C ALA A 26 -13.30 44.74 -36.44
N LEU A 27 -14.53 44.41 -36.79
CA LEU A 27 -15.11 43.08 -36.65
C LEU A 27 -15.67 42.63 -37.99
N GLY A 28 -15.36 41.39 -38.39
CA GLY A 28 -15.85 40.82 -39.63
C GLY A 28 -15.88 39.31 -39.62
N HIS A 29 -16.08 38.72 -40.80
CA HIS A 29 -15.97 37.27 -41.01
C HIS A 29 -15.38 36.96 -42.39
N ASP A 30 -14.78 35.78 -42.51
CA ASP A 30 -14.28 35.26 -43.79
C ASP A 30 -15.32 34.42 -44.54
N LYS A 31 -14.88 33.76 -45.62
CA LYS A 31 -15.73 32.91 -46.47
C LYS A 31 -16.12 31.60 -45.80
N GLU A 32 -15.31 31.13 -44.85
CA GLU A 32 -15.56 29.92 -44.07
C GLU A 32 -16.50 30.18 -42.88
N GLY A 33 -16.89 31.43 -42.65
CA GLY A 33 -17.75 31.85 -41.54
C GLY A 33 -17.01 31.99 -40.21
N ARG A 34 -15.67 32.07 -40.23
CA ARG A 34 -14.88 32.32 -39.03
C ARG A 34 -14.94 33.81 -38.69
N LEU A 35 -15.05 34.11 -37.39
CA LEU A 35 -15.02 35.47 -36.88
C LEU A 35 -13.61 36.05 -37.02
N VAL A 36 -13.50 37.29 -37.52
CA VAL A 36 -12.24 38.03 -37.67
C VAL A 36 -12.31 39.28 -36.82
N LEU A 37 -11.42 39.37 -35.82
CA LEU A 37 -11.21 40.57 -35.01
C LEU A 37 -9.93 41.24 -35.49
N PHE A 38 -10.02 42.52 -35.79
CA PHE A 38 -8.89 43.33 -36.22
C PHE A 38 -8.63 44.46 -35.23
N HIS A 39 -7.36 44.67 -34.95
CA HIS A 39 -6.84 45.77 -34.13
C HIS A 39 -5.54 46.26 -34.77
N ILE A 40 -5.39 47.58 -34.84
CA ILE A 40 -4.11 48.20 -35.17
C ILE A 40 -3.83 49.38 -34.22
N ASP A 41 -2.63 49.38 -33.65
CA ASP A 41 -2.13 50.49 -32.85
C ASP A 41 -1.92 51.74 -33.70
N GLY A 42 -2.04 52.91 -33.09
CA GLY A 42 -1.89 54.17 -33.78
C GLY A 42 -2.08 55.37 -32.88
N GLU A 43 -2.05 56.55 -33.46
CA GLU A 43 -2.28 57.82 -32.79
C GLU A 43 -2.83 58.79 -33.84
N THR A 44 -3.96 59.43 -33.52
CA THR A 44 -4.69 60.28 -34.48
C THR A 44 -3.77 61.33 -35.12
N ASP A 45 -3.85 61.45 -36.44
CA ASP A 45 -3.03 62.34 -37.28
C ASP A 45 -1.53 61.99 -37.34
N ASN A 46 -1.08 60.87 -36.77
CA ASN A 46 0.35 60.52 -36.69
C ASN A 46 0.64 59.07 -37.13
N ARG A 47 -0.02 58.07 -36.55
CA ARG A 47 0.28 56.64 -36.73
C ARG A 47 -0.99 55.81 -36.84
N GLY A 48 -0.89 54.65 -37.47
CA GLY A 48 -1.99 53.71 -37.65
C GLY A 48 -2.51 53.74 -39.08
N MET A 49 -3.82 53.54 -39.24
CA MET A 49 -4.47 53.46 -40.56
C MET A 49 -5.76 54.28 -40.60
N ASN A 50 -6.08 54.80 -41.78
CA ASN A 50 -7.42 55.32 -42.07
C ASN A 50 -8.39 54.19 -42.44
N LEU A 51 -9.68 54.48 -42.60
CA LEU A 51 -10.67 53.43 -42.85
C LEU A 51 -10.55 52.77 -44.22
N TRP A 52 -9.98 53.47 -45.22
CA TRP A 52 -9.75 52.90 -46.55
C TRP A 52 -8.66 51.85 -46.53
N GLU A 53 -7.56 52.16 -45.85
CA GLU A 53 -6.43 51.24 -45.68
C GLU A 53 -6.86 50.01 -44.88
N VAL A 54 -7.67 50.19 -43.82
CA VAL A 54 -8.20 49.07 -43.04
C VAL A 54 -9.08 48.18 -43.92
N ALA A 55 -9.98 48.75 -44.71
CA ALA A 55 -10.84 47.99 -45.61
C ALA A 55 -10.02 47.21 -46.65
N GLU A 56 -9.02 47.83 -47.26
CA GLU A 56 -8.14 47.17 -48.22
C GLU A 56 -7.33 46.04 -47.56
N PHE A 57 -6.80 46.26 -46.37
CA PHE A 57 -6.06 45.25 -45.62
C PHE A 57 -6.95 44.04 -45.31
N LEU A 58 -8.15 44.26 -44.76
CA LEU A 58 -9.08 43.18 -44.43
C LEU A 58 -9.53 42.41 -45.69
N GLN A 59 -9.78 43.13 -46.79
CA GLN A 59 -10.12 42.51 -48.07
C GLN A 59 -8.99 41.61 -48.58
N ARG A 60 -7.72 42.05 -48.47
CA ARG A 60 -6.54 41.24 -48.83
C ARG A 60 -6.37 40.01 -47.94
N GLN A 61 -6.81 40.07 -46.68
CA GLN A 61 -6.83 38.91 -45.77
C GLN A 61 -8.04 37.97 -46.01
N GLY A 62 -8.89 38.25 -46.99
CA GLY A 62 -10.04 37.39 -47.35
C GLY A 62 -11.30 37.63 -46.52
N VAL A 63 -11.38 38.74 -45.78
CA VAL A 63 -12.59 39.13 -45.04
C VAL A 63 -13.69 39.51 -46.01
N VAL A 64 -14.89 38.97 -45.80
CA VAL A 64 -16.06 39.16 -46.68
C VAL A 64 -16.86 40.39 -46.29
N ASN A 65 -17.25 40.48 -45.02
CA ASN A 65 -17.92 41.64 -44.45
C ASN A 65 -17.18 42.08 -43.19
N ALA A 66 -17.04 43.39 -42.99
CA ALA A 66 -16.49 43.95 -41.77
C ALA A 66 -17.13 45.30 -41.45
N VAL A 67 -17.18 45.63 -40.15
CA VAL A 67 -17.61 46.93 -39.63
C VAL A 67 -16.50 47.52 -38.77
N ASN A 68 -16.33 48.84 -38.86
CA ASN A 68 -15.43 49.58 -37.98
C ASN A 68 -16.05 49.72 -36.59
N LEU A 69 -15.25 49.51 -35.54
CA LEU A 69 -15.63 49.73 -34.15
C LEU A 69 -14.89 50.97 -33.59
N ASP A 70 -14.96 51.19 -32.28
CA ASP A 70 -14.31 52.35 -31.65
C ASP A 70 -12.77 52.32 -31.84
N GLY A 71 -12.16 53.51 -31.92
CA GLY A 71 -10.75 53.68 -32.30
C GLY A 71 -10.02 54.71 -31.45
N GLY A 72 -8.86 55.18 -31.93
CA GLY A 72 -7.99 56.08 -31.17
C GLY A 72 -7.61 55.48 -29.82
N GLY A 73 -7.72 56.25 -28.74
CA GLY A 73 -7.36 55.80 -27.40
C GLY A 73 -8.21 54.65 -26.85
N SER A 74 -9.36 54.36 -27.45
CA SER A 74 -10.18 53.21 -27.08
C SER A 74 -9.66 51.89 -27.68
N SER A 75 -8.85 51.95 -28.74
CA SER A 75 -8.32 50.77 -29.43
C SER A 75 -7.43 49.95 -28.49
N THR A 76 -7.93 48.79 -28.06
CA THR A 76 -7.28 47.96 -27.04
C THR A 76 -7.41 46.49 -27.39
N PHE A 77 -6.29 45.76 -27.36
CA PHE A 77 -6.26 44.30 -27.53
C PHE A 77 -5.71 43.64 -26.26
N VAL A 78 -6.45 42.68 -25.74
CA VAL A 78 -6.11 41.93 -24.50
C VAL A 78 -6.06 40.45 -24.84
N ALA A 79 -4.94 39.81 -24.50
CA ALA A 79 -4.73 38.38 -24.71
C ALA A 79 -4.36 37.71 -23.38
N GLY A 80 -5.02 36.60 -23.03
CA GLY A 80 -4.78 35.90 -21.76
C GLY A 80 -5.01 36.78 -20.52
N GLY A 81 -5.95 37.74 -20.58
CA GLY A 81 -6.24 38.68 -19.50
C GLY A 81 -5.21 39.82 -19.32
N SER A 82 -4.19 39.89 -20.18
CA SER A 82 -3.15 40.93 -20.14
C SER A 82 -3.21 41.84 -21.36
N LEU A 83 -2.93 43.14 -21.17
CA LEU A 83 -2.83 44.10 -22.27
C LEU A 83 -1.74 43.65 -23.25
N ALA A 84 -2.09 43.53 -24.52
CA ALA A 84 -1.23 43.01 -25.58
C ALA A 84 -1.09 43.98 -26.77
N SER A 85 -1.43 45.26 -26.56
CA SER A 85 -1.31 46.35 -27.54
C SER A 85 -0.66 47.60 -26.94
N TYR A 86 -0.43 48.62 -27.77
CA TYR A 86 0.12 49.92 -27.34
C TYR A 86 -0.92 51.04 -27.44
N PRO A 87 -1.60 51.40 -26.33
CA PRO A 87 -2.61 52.46 -26.31
C PRO A 87 -2.06 53.82 -26.76
N SER A 88 -2.96 54.69 -27.24
CA SER A 88 -2.58 56.04 -27.67
C SER A 88 -2.77 57.11 -26.58
N ASP A 89 -3.55 56.86 -25.53
CA ASP A 89 -3.79 57.87 -24.51
C ASP A 89 -2.60 57.99 -23.55
N SER A 90 -2.29 59.22 -23.13
CA SER A 90 -1.29 59.46 -22.09
C SER A 90 -1.85 59.11 -20.71
N CYS A 91 -1.01 58.62 -19.82
CA CYS A 91 -1.40 58.35 -18.44
C CYS A 91 -1.75 59.66 -17.68
N HIS A 92 -2.61 59.56 -16.66
CA HIS A 92 -3.13 60.73 -15.94
C HIS A 92 -2.02 61.56 -15.25
N PRO A 93 -2.08 62.91 -15.27
CA PRO A 93 -1.02 63.82 -14.83
C PRO A 93 -0.61 63.79 -13.34
N TYR A 94 -1.25 62.98 -12.49
CA TYR A 94 -0.78 62.77 -11.11
C TYR A 94 0.44 61.82 -11.04
N LEU A 95 0.84 61.24 -12.17
CA LEU A 95 2.08 60.52 -12.38
C LEU A 95 3.04 61.40 -13.20
N ASP A 96 3.72 62.31 -12.50
CA ASP A 96 4.90 63.10 -12.93
C ASP A 96 5.30 62.98 -14.40
N GLY A 97 4.71 63.80 -15.28
CA GLY A 97 5.24 64.04 -16.64
C GLY A 97 5.60 62.79 -17.45
N THR A 98 4.90 61.68 -17.24
CA THR A 98 5.35 60.39 -17.76
C THR A 98 5.13 60.28 -19.27
N ARG A 99 6.14 59.76 -19.98
CA ARG A 99 6.09 59.38 -21.41
C ARG A 99 5.26 58.10 -21.67
N TRP A 100 4.56 57.61 -20.65
CA TRP A 100 3.85 56.33 -20.69
C TRP A 100 2.45 56.49 -21.29
N ARG A 101 2.02 55.45 -22.01
CA ARG A 101 0.68 55.37 -22.58
C ARG A 101 -0.17 54.41 -21.75
N CYS A 102 -1.43 54.76 -21.54
CA CYS A 102 -2.38 54.01 -20.72
C CYS A 102 -3.65 53.65 -21.52
N PRO A 103 -4.25 52.47 -21.27
CA PRO A 103 -5.52 52.11 -21.89
C PRO A 103 -6.66 52.97 -21.36
N ARG A 104 -7.65 53.23 -22.22
CA ARG A 104 -8.86 53.98 -21.87
C ARG A 104 -9.92 53.09 -21.23
N ALA A 105 -10.67 53.61 -20.27
CA ALA A 105 -11.91 52.97 -19.83
C ALA A 105 -12.97 53.09 -20.94
N VAL A 106 -13.35 51.95 -21.54
CA VAL A 106 -14.31 51.86 -22.65
C VAL A 106 -15.68 51.37 -22.18
N SER A 107 -16.68 51.41 -23.08
CA SER A 107 -18.07 51.03 -22.75
C SER A 107 -18.34 49.53 -22.86
N THR A 108 -18.21 48.94 -24.04
CA THR A 108 -18.47 47.51 -24.29
C THR A 108 -17.21 46.81 -24.80
N VAL A 109 -17.13 45.49 -24.58
CA VAL A 109 -15.97 44.68 -24.95
C VAL A 109 -16.44 43.47 -25.75
N LEU A 110 -15.73 43.17 -26.85
CA LEU A 110 -15.90 41.94 -27.59
C LEU A 110 -15.02 40.85 -26.97
N CYS A 111 -15.63 39.83 -26.39
CA CYS A 111 -14.92 38.73 -25.73
C CYS A 111 -15.02 37.44 -26.56
N VAL A 112 -13.88 36.80 -26.77
CA VAL A 112 -13.80 35.44 -27.35
C VAL A 112 -13.32 34.51 -26.26
N HIS A 113 -14.14 33.53 -25.90
CA HIS A 113 -13.85 32.56 -24.86
C HIS A 113 -14.25 31.15 -25.33
N GLU A 114 -13.77 30.13 -24.62
CA GLU A 114 -14.19 28.76 -24.89
C GLU A 114 -15.69 28.59 -24.65
N PRO A 115 -16.39 27.78 -25.47
CA PRO A 115 -17.81 27.54 -25.27
C PRO A 115 -18.08 26.99 -23.87
N PRO A 116 -19.07 27.52 -23.13
CA PRO A 116 -19.45 26.95 -21.85
C PRO A 116 -19.96 25.52 -22.07
N CYS A 117 -19.64 24.62 -21.14
CA CYS A 117 -20.13 23.25 -21.24
C CYS A 117 -21.63 23.16 -20.97
N GLN A 118 -22.30 22.32 -21.76
CA GLN A 118 -23.68 21.94 -21.52
C GLN A 118 -23.76 20.43 -21.25
N PRO A 119 -24.30 20.01 -20.09
CA PRO A 119 -24.72 20.81 -18.93
C PRO A 119 -23.54 21.38 -18.12
N GLU A 120 -23.78 22.46 -17.37
CA GLU A 120 -22.72 23.17 -16.65
C GLU A 120 -21.94 22.29 -15.67
N ASP A 121 -20.64 22.57 -15.55
CA ASP A 121 -19.67 21.94 -14.64
C ASP A 121 -19.44 20.44 -14.84
N CYS A 122 -20.07 19.80 -15.84
CA CYS A 122 -19.95 18.36 -16.07
C CYS A 122 -20.14 17.53 -14.78
N GLY A 123 -20.99 18.03 -13.87
CA GLY A 123 -21.26 17.43 -12.57
C GLY A 123 -20.04 17.32 -11.64
N GLY A 124 -18.96 18.08 -11.89
CA GLY A 124 -17.67 18.00 -11.19
C GLY A 124 -16.88 16.72 -11.49
N ARG A 125 -17.32 15.92 -12.47
CA ARG A 125 -16.83 14.56 -12.76
C ARG A 125 -16.60 14.32 -14.24
N GLY A 126 -16.35 15.40 -14.97
CA GLY A 126 -16.00 15.35 -16.38
C GLY A 126 -15.18 16.56 -16.77
N SER A 127 -14.49 16.42 -17.89
CA SER A 127 -13.74 17.50 -18.55
C SER A 127 -14.60 18.15 -19.62
N CYS A 128 -14.55 19.48 -19.71
CA CYS A 128 -15.25 20.24 -20.74
C CYS A 128 -14.41 20.34 -22.01
N ILE A 129 -14.88 19.77 -23.12
CA ILE A 129 -14.17 19.80 -24.40
C ILE A 129 -15.13 20.23 -25.50
N GLY A 130 -14.91 21.41 -26.07
CA GLY A 130 -15.73 21.95 -27.16
C GLY A 130 -17.21 22.13 -26.77
N GLY A 131 -17.49 22.50 -25.51
CA GLY A 131 -18.85 22.65 -24.99
C GLY A 131 -19.55 21.35 -24.60
N ARG A 132 -18.90 20.18 -24.75
CA ARG A 132 -19.43 18.87 -24.35
C ARG A 132 -18.68 18.27 -23.18
N CYS A 133 -19.41 17.63 -22.27
CA CYS A 133 -18.80 16.89 -21.17
C CYS A 133 -18.24 15.53 -21.60
N VAL A 134 -17.00 15.27 -21.20
CA VAL A 134 -16.35 13.96 -21.29
C VAL A 134 -16.15 13.45 -19.86
N CYS A 135 -16.84 12.37 -19.49
CA CYS A 135 -16.90 11.90 -18.11
C CYS A 135 -15.63 11.18 -17.66
N HIS A 136 -15.25 11.39 -16.39
CA HIS A 136 -14.23 10.61 -15.72
C HIS A 136 -14.70 9.16 -15.50
N SER A 137 -13.75 8.25 -15.28
CA SER A 137 -14.04 6.82 -15.05
C SER A 137 -15.09 6.62 -13.96
N GLY A 138 -16.07 5.76 -14.24
CA GLY A 138 -17.18 5.48 -13.32
C GLY A 138 -18.41 6.36 -13.51
N TRP A 139 -18.36 7.41 -14.35
CA TRP A 139 -19.47 8.33 -14.60
C TRP A 139 -19.92 8.34 -16.05
N ALA A 140 -21.19 8.64 -16.25
CA ALA A 140 -21.89 8.60 -17.51
C ALA A 140 -23.02 9.64 -17.55
N GLY A 141 -23.66 9.71 -18.72
CA GLY A 141 -24.71 10.68 -19.01
C GLY A 141 -24.16 12.02 -19.49
N PRO A 142 -25.03 12.88 -20.03
CA PRO A 142 -24.63 14.13 -20.66
C PRO A 142 -23.96 15.11 -19.69
N ALA A 143 -24.26 15.01 -18.40
CA ALA A 143 -23.68 15.83 -17.33
C ALA A 143 -22.67 15.09 -16.44
N CYS A 144 -22.32 13.83 -16.74
CA CYS A 144 -21.48 12.98 -15.88
C CYS A 144 -22.00 12.85 -14.43
N ARG A 145 -23.33 12.91 -14.25
CA ARG A 145 -24.00 12.76 -12.95
C ARG A 145 -24.52 11.35 -12.69
N SER A 146 -24.56 10.51 -13.71
CA SER A 146 -25.01 9.13 -13.58
C SER A 146 -23.80 8.23 -13.37
N PRO A 147 -23.80 7.29 -12.42
CA PRO A 147 -22.80 6.24 -12.41
C PRO A 147 -22.90 5.44 -13.72
N SER A 148 -21.75 5.09 -14.28
CA SER A 148 -21.66 4.28 -15.50
C SER A 148 -22.09 2.83 -15.29
N CYS A 149 -21.94 2.33 -14.06
CA CYS A 149 -22.47 1.04 -13.67
C CYS A 149 -23.89 1.19 -13.10
N GLN A 150 -24.70 0.17 -13.36
CA GLN A 150 -25.90 -0.13 -12.60
C GLN A 150 -25.60 -1.35 -11.74
N GLN A 151 -26.32 -1.56 -10.63
CA GLN A 151 -26.05 -2.72 -9.75
C GLN A 151 -26.14 -4.05 -10.51
N SER A 152 -27.07 -4.17 -11.45
CA SER A 152 -27.22 -5.32 -12.35
C SER A 152 -26.02 -5.56 -13.26
N ALA A 153 -25.15 -4.56 -13.46
CA ALA A 153 -23.97 -4.67 -14.29
C ALA A 153 -22.76 -5.29 -13.58
N CYS A 154 -22.83 -5.53 -12.26
CA CYS A 154 -21.74 -6.12 -11.47
C CYS A 154 -21.96 -7.60 -11.14
N GLY A 155 -22.88 -8.28 -11.83
CA GLY A 155 -23.23 -9.66 -11.56
C GLY A 155 -23.77 -9.86 -10.14
N ASP A 156 -23.73 -11.10 -9.66
CA ASP A 156 -24.13 -11.46 -8.28
C ASP A 156 -22.99 -11.35 -7.26
N HIS A 157 -21.78 -10.99 -7.73
CA HIS A 157 -20.53 -10.99 -6.94
C HIS A 157 -19.84 -9.63 -6.90
N GLY A 158 -20.62 -8.56 -7.00
CA GLY A 158 -20.06 -7.22 -6.99
C GLY A 158 -21.06 -6.13 -6.66
N LEU A 159 -20.49 -5.02 -6.18
CA LEU A 159 -21.23 -3.81 -5.86
C LEU A 159 -20.84 -2.69 -6.84
N CYS A 160 -21.83 -2.00 -7.38
CA CYS A 160 -21.56 -0.83 -8.23
C CYS A 160 -21.14 0.35 -7.35
N THR A 161 -19.94 0.87 -7.60
CA THR A 161 -19.37 2.02 -6.90
C THR A 161 -19.13 3.18 -7.87
N GLN A 162 -18.73 4.33 -7.36
CA GLN A 162 -18.33 5.49 -8.19
C GLN A 162 -17.11 5.22 -9.11
N TYR A 163 -16.40 4.11 -8.91
CA TYR A 163 -15.23 3.73 -9.72
C TYR A 163 -15.50 2.51 -10.62
N GLY A 164 -16.76 2.04 -10.69
CA GLY A 164 -17.13 0.80 -11.37
C GLY A 164 -17.49 -0.32 -10.39
N CYS A 165 -17.48 -1.57 -10.85
CA CYS A 165 -17.80 -2.71 -10.01
C CYS A 165 -16.65 -3.03 -9.05
N ALA A 166 -16.95 -3.04 -7.75
CA ALA A 166 -16.10 -3.62 -6.73
C ALA A 166 -16.52 -5.09 -6.55
N CYS A 167 -15.62 -6.02 -6.85
CA CYS A 167 -15.92 -7.45 -6.83
C CYS A 167 -15.64 -8.06 -5.46
N ASP A 168 -16.48 -9.01 -5.07
CA ASP A 168 -16.31 -9.81 -3.88
C ASP A 168 -15.04 -10.69 -3.98
N ALA A 169 -14.52 -11.13 -2.83
CA ALA A 169 -13.39 -12.04 -2.79
C ALA A 169 -13.62 -13.31 -3.63
N GLY A 170 -12.62 -13.67 -4.43
CA GLY A 170 -12.71 -14.81 -5.36
C GLY A 170 -13.22 -14.44 -6.76
N TRP A 171 -13.61 -13.19 -6.99
CA TRP A 171 -14.16 -12.71 -8.26
C TRP A 171 -13.44 -11.47 -8.78
N MET A 172 -13.41 -11.33 -10.10
CA MET A 172 -12.82 -10.20 -10.81
C MET A 172 -13.52 -9.94 -12.16
N GLY A 173 -12.97 -8.98 -12.90
CA GLY A 173 -13.48 -8.54 -14.19
C GLY A 173 -14.39 -7.32 -14.07
N THR A 174 -14.73 -6.73 -15.21
CA THR A 174 -15.48 -5.46 -15.26
C THR A 174 -16.92 -5.58 -14.72
N ASN A 175 -17.46 -6.80 -14.64
CA ASN A 175 -18.79 -7.11 -14.12
C ASN A 175 -18.77 -8.18 -13.00
N CYS A 176 -17.62 -8.49 -12.42
CA CYS A 176 -17.46 -9.51 -11.37
C CYS A 176 -18.00 -10.91 -11.71
N SER A 177 -18.01 -11.29 -12.99
CA SER A 177 -18.46 -12.62 -13.43
C SER A 177 -17.33 -13.65 -13.58
N GLN A 178 -16.07 -13.24 -13.38
CA GLN A 178 -14.91 -14.11 -13.57
C GLN A 178 -14.37 -14.55 -12.22
N VAL A 179 -14.17 -15.85 -12.02
CA VAL A 179 -13.49 -16.38 -10.84
C VAL A 179 -12.00 -16.02 -10.91
N CYS A 180 -11.34 -15.86 -9.77
CA CYS A 180 -9.90 -15.57 -9.73
C CYS A 180 -9.08 -16.59 -10.53
N PRO A 181 -8.07 -16.12 -11.29
CA PRO A 181 -7.13 -17.00 -11.95
C PRO A 181 -6.30 -17.78 -10.91
N PRO A 182 -5.78 -18.98 -11.28
CA PRO A 182 -4.95 -19.77 -10.38
C PRO A 182 -3.78 -18.97 -9.82
N GLY A 183 -3.59 -19.02 -8.49
CA GLY A 183 -2.53 -18.30 -7.79
C GLY A 183 -2.89 -16.89 -7.34
N PHE A 184 -4.13 -16.44 -7.56
CA PHE A 184 -4.63 -15.15 -7.06
C PHE A 184 -5.86 -15.32 -6.18
N TYR A 185 -6.06 -14.40 -5.25
CA TYR A 185 -7.18 -14.43 -4.31
C TYR A 185 -7.57 -13.05 -3.77
N GLY A 186 -8.65 -13.01 -2.98
CA GLY A 186 -9.15 -11.82 -2.31
C GLY A 186 -10.02 -10.94 -3.21
N ASP A 187 -10.40 -9.77 -2.70
CA ASP A 187 -11.28 -8.82 -3.39
C ASP A 187 -10.68 -8.36 -4.73
N GLY A 188 -11.39 -8.60 -5.83
CA GLY A 188 -10.89 -8.30 -7.17
C GLY A 188 -9.65 -9.11 -7.57
N CYS A 189 -9.32 -10.20 -6.86
CA CYS A 189 -8.14 -11.03 -7.11
C CYS A 189 -6.79 -10.29 -7.06
N ASN A 190 -6.70 -9.26 -6.21
CA ASN A 190 -5.53 -8.39 -6.11
C ASN A 190 -4.39 -8.96 -5.25
N GLN A 191 -4.58 -10.12 -4.61
CA GLN A 191 -3.56 -10.77 -3.77
C GLN A 191 -3.02 -12.02 -4.47
N THR A 192 -1.74 -12.33 -4.24
CA THR A 192 -1.05 -13.48 -4.85
C THR A 192 -0.79 -14.56 -3.81
N CYS A 193 -1.13 -15.80 -4.14
CA CYS A 193 -0.90 -16.95 -3.27
C CYS A 193 0.57 -17.36 -3.26
N THR A 194 1.00 -17.93 -2.15
CA THR A 194 2.39 -18.41 -1.95
C THR A 194 2.55 -19.92 -2.11
N CYS A 195 1.50 -20.62 -2.57
CA CYS A 195 1.49 -22.07 -2.69
C CYS A 195 2.65 -22.60 -3.55
N THR A 196 3.40 -23.55 -3.02
CA THR A 196 4.52 -24.24 -3.67
C THR A 196 4.18 -25.71 -3.93
N ASN A 197 5.07 -26.45 -4.58
CA ASN A 197 4.95 -27.90 -4.81
C ASN A 197 3.61 -28.36 -5.45
N GLY A 198 3.00 -27.52 -6.28
CA GLY A 198 1.72 -27.82 -6.94
C GLY A 198 0.49 -27.65 -6.04
N GLY A 199 0.60 -26.91 -4.94
CA GLY A 199 -0.54 -26.53 -4.10
C GLY A 199 -1.59 -25.72 -4.86
N VAL A 200 -2.87 -26.02 -4.63
CA VAL A 200 -4.00 -25.30 -5.22
C VAL A 200 -4.45 -24.19 -4.28
N CYS A 201 -4.52 -22.96 -4.78
CA CYS A 201 -4.94 -21.82 -3.99
C CYS A 201 -6.46 -21.66 -3.93
N ASP A 202 -6.98 -21.40 -2.74
CA ASP A 202 -8.36 -20.94 -2.51
C ASP A 202 -8.50 -19.48 -3.00
N PRO A 203 -9.40 -19.20 -3.96
CA PRO A 203 -9.53 -17.87 -4.56
C PRO A 203 -10.13 -16.81 -3.62
N VAL A 204 -10.77 -17.21 -2.51
CA VAL A 204 -11.37 -16.29 -1.54
C VAL A 204 -10.35 -15.96 -0.44
N HIS A 205 -9.74 -16.98 0.16
CA HIS A 205 -8.93 -16.82 1.37
C HIS A 205 -7.42 -16.91 1.14
N GLY A 206 -6.98 -17.35 -0.04
CA GLY A 206 -5.55 -17.51 -0.36
C GLY A 206 -4.90 -18.75 0.27
N ARG A 207 -5.69 -19.62 0.92
CA ARG A 207 -5.17 -20.82 1.59
C ARG A 207 -4.76 -21.88 0.58
N CYS A 208 -3.66 -22.56 0.85
CA CYS A 208 -3.16 -23.61 -0.02
C CYS A 208 -3.71 -24.99 0.36
N SER A 209 -4.28 -25.67 -0.63
CA SER A 209 -4.60 -27.09 -0.54
C SER A 209 -3.43 -27.89 -1.08
N CYS A 210 -2.70 -28.58 -0.18
CA CYS A 210 -1.49 -29.30 -0.55
C CYS A 210 -1.77 -30.65 -1.20
N PRO A 211 -1.02 -31.01 -2.26
CA PRO A 211 -1.09 -32.35 -2.84
C PRO A 211 -0.50 -33.38 -1.86
N ALA A 212 -0.78 -34.66 -2.13
CA ALA A 212 -0.23 -35.75 -1.34
C ALA A 212 1.30 -35.71 -1.35
N GLY A 213 1.90 -35.95 -0.18
CA GLY A 213 3.35 -35.85 0.01
C GLY A 213 3.84 -34.50 0.52
N PHE A 214 2.98 -33.49 0.62
CA PHE A 214 3.32 -32.16 1.12
C PHE A 214 2.34 -31.68 2.19
N GLN A 215 2.84 -30.81 3.08
CA GLN A 215 2.12 -30.12 4.14
C GLN A 215 2.71 -28.71 4.38
N GLY A 216 2.13 -27.96 5.31
CA GLY A 216 2.47 -26.56 5.58
C GLY A 216 1.43 -25.60 5.01
N GLU A 217 1.52 -24.32 5.39
CA GLU A 217 0.57 -23.29 4.94
C GLU A 217 0.74 -22.95 3.46
N ALA A 218 1.96 -23.10 2.92
CA ALA A 218 2.30 -22.89 1.51
C ALA A 218 2.73 -24.18 0.81
N CYS A 219 2.47 -25.35 1.40
CA CYS A 219 2.87 -26.67 0.89
C CYS A 219 4.40 -26.83 0.71
N GLU A 220 5.17 -26.08 1.50
CA GLU A 220 6.62 -25.99 1.41
C GLU A 220 7.35 -27.17 2.07
N GLN A 221 6.63 -27.97 2.87
CA GLN A 221 7.21 -29.07 3.64
C GLN A 221 6.79 -30.40 3.01
N GLU A 222 7.74 -31.27 2.71
CA GLU A 222 7.43 -32.67 2.43
C GLU A 222 6.92 -33.38 3.68
N CYS A 223 6.22 -34.49 3.49
CA CYS A 223 5.72 -35.26 4.62
C CYS A 223 6.86 -35.72 5.55
N PRO A 224 6.66 -35.60 6.88
CA PRO A 224 7.63 -36.10 7.83
C PRO A 224 7.82 -37.61 7.65
N LEU A 225 9.02 -38.09 7.97
CA LEU A 225 9.35 -39.51 7.83
C LEU A 225 8.35 -40.41 8.55
N GLY A 226 7.98 -41.50 7.89
CA GLY A 226 6.96 -42.42 8.37
C GLY A 226 5.52 -41.97 8.10
N PHE A 227 5.30 -40.83 7.44
CA PHE A 227 3.98 -40.36 7.05
C PHE A 227 3.87 -40.13 5.54
N TYR A 228 2.67 -40.31 5.00
CA TYR A 228 2.39 -40.12 3.57
C TYR A 228 0.95 -39.68 3.30
N GLY A 229 0.69 -39.36 2.03
CA GLY A 229 -0.65 -39.04 1.53
C GLY A 229 -1.05 -37.58 1.73
N LEU A 230 -2.35 -37.28 1.57
CA LEU A 230 -2.87 -35.92 1.68
C LEU A 230 -2.73 -35.39 3.11
N GLY A 231 -2.03 -34.26 3.27
CA GLY A 231 -1.76 -33.64 4.58
C GLY A 231 -0.99 -34.54 5.55
N CYS A 232 -0.26 -35.53 5.04
CA CYS A 232 0.63 -36.41 5.81
C CYS A 232 -0.03 -37.14 6.99
N LYS A 233 -1.32 -37.46 6.86
CA LYS A 233 -2.11 -38.08 7.95
C LYS A 233 -2.00 -39.61 8.03
N ARG A 234 -1.37 -40.27 7.06
CA ARG A 234 -1.28 -41.74 7.01
C ARG A 234 0.11 -42.20 7.42
N GLU A 235 0.17 -43.22 8.27
CA GLU A 235 1.43 -43.78 8.78
C GLU A 235 1.94 -44.92 7.87
N CYS A 236 3.25 -44.98 7.70
CA CYS A 236 3.91 -45.96 6.83
C CYS A 236 4.09 -47.30 7.51
N HIS A 237 3.62 -48.35 6.83
CA HIS A 237 3.65 -49.73 7.31
C HIS A 237 4.79 -50.52 6.66
N CYS A 238 5.99 -49.95 6.67
CA CYS A 238 7.20 -50.59 6.15
C CYS A 238 7.95 -51.34 7.27
N PRO A 239 8.82 -52.34 6.97
CA PRO A 239 9.53 -53.13 7.97
C PRO A 239 10.26 -52.30 9.03
N ASN A 240 10.77 -51.12 8.66
CA ASN A 240 11.45 -50.18 9.56
C ASN A 240 10.62 -48.92 9.89
N LYS A 241 9.33 -48.87 9.53
CA LYS A 241 8.33 -47.79 9.77
C LYS A 241 8.67 -46.34 9.34
N CYS A 242 9.90 -46.02 8.91
CA CYS A 242 10.28 -44.63 8.60
C CYS A 242 10.55 -44.31 7.12
N LEU A 243 10.87 -45.30 6.28
CA LEU A 243 11.20 -45.07 4.86
C LEU A 243 10.06 -45.56 3.94
N CYS A 244 9.35 -44.60 3.37
CA CYS A 244 8.28 -44.79 2.41
C CYS A 244 8.18 -43.59 1.47
N ASP A 245 7.57 -43.78 0.30
CA ASP A 245 7.23 -42.70 -0.63
C ASP A 245 6.23 -41.73 0.04
N PRO A 246 6.51 -40.42 0.12
CA PRO A 246 5.63 -39.47 0.83
C PRO A 246 4.27 -39.29 0.13
N VAL A 247 4.18 -39.58 -1.16
CA VAL A 247 2.92 -39.48 -1.92
C VAL A 247 2.11 -40.78 -1.78
N LYS A 248 2.75 -41.93 -2.01
CA LYS A 248 2.07 -43.24 -2.16
C LYS A 248 2.14 -44.14 -0.93
N GLY A 249 3.08 -43.92 -0.02
CA GLY A 249 3.35 -44.79 1.13
C GLY A 249 4.05 -46.10 0.77
N SER A 250 4.58 -46.21 -0.46
CA SER A 250 5.28 -47.42 -0.92
C SER A 250 6.64 -47.57 -0.26
N CYS A 251 7.00 -48.78 0.15
CA CYS A 251 8.30 -49.08 0.76
C CYS A 251 9.41 -49.33 -0.26
N ASN A 252 9.07 -49.47 -1.54
CA ASN A 252 10.04 -49.67 -2.62
C ASN A 252 10.46 -48.32 -3.20
N VAL A 253 11.30 -47.58 -2.48
CA VAL A 253 11.80 -46.27 -2.90
C VAL A 253 13.30 -46.33 -3.19
N THR A 254 13.68 -46.01 -4.43
CA THR A 254 15.02 -45.53 -4.78
C THR A 254 14.98 -44.00 -4.75
N TRP A 255 15.38 -43.39 -3.64
CA TRP A 255 15.41 -41.94 -3.50
C TRP A 255 16.49 -41.34 -4.40
N HIS A 256 16.09 -40.56 -5.40
CA HIS A 256 17.01 -39.81 -6.27
C HIS A 256 17.14 -38.37 -5.73
N GLY A 257 17.95 -38.20 -4.67
CA GLY A 257 18.23 -36.88 -4.09
C GLY A 257 19.26 -36.93 -2.95
N GLU A 258 20.29 -36.09 -3.07
CA GLU A 258 21.39 -35.77 -2.13
C GLU A 258 21.72 -36.76 -1.00
N ARG A 259 22.70 -37.61 -1.31
CA ARG A 259 23.27 -38.73 -0.52
C ARG A 259 23.68 -38.42 0.94
N ASN A 260 23.82 -37.15 1.32
CA ASN A 260 24.34 -36.77 2.65
C ASN A 260 23.24 -36.53 3.70
N GLN A 261 22.07 -36.01 3.32
CA GLN A 261 20.95 -35.88 4.27
C GLN A 261 20.33 -37.25 4.58
N THR A 262 20.24 -38.13 3.56
CA THR A 262 19.66 -39.47 3.67
C THR A 262 20.37 -40.36 4.70
N ILE A 263 21.69 -40.21 4.86
CA ILE A 263 22.48 -40.98 5.83
C ILE A 263 22.15 -40.56 7.26
N HIS A 264 22.07 -39.26 7.54
CA HIS A 264 21.73 -38.76 8.88
C HIS A 264 20.32 -39.15 9.32
N THR A 265 19.33 -39.16 8.40
CA THR A 265 17.94 -39.51 8.72
C THR A 265 17.71 -41.03 8.77
N ALA A 266 18.37 -41.82 7.93
CA ALA A 266 18.38 -43.28 8.08
C ALA A 266 19.04 -43.70 9.41
N SER A 267 20.07 -42.98 9.85
CA SER A 267 20.75 -43.21 11.14
C SER A 267 19.81 -42.98 12.32
N HIS A 268 18.94 -41.96 12.28
CA HIS A 268 17.98 -41.70 13.35
C HIS A 268 16.88 -42.77 13.46
N CYS A 269 16.42 -43.32 12.34
CA CYS A 269 15.45 -44.41 12.38
C CYS A 269 16.08 -45.73 12.86
N LEU A 270 17.30 -46.03 12.42
CA LEU A 270 18.10 -47.15 12.94
C LEU A 270 18.38 -47.00 14.45
N ALA A 271 18.63 -45.78 14.93
CA ALA A 271 18.86 -45.53 16.35
C ALA A 271 17.64 -45.87 17.22
N ARG A 272 16.40 -45.70 16.72
CA ARG A 272 15.18 -46.04 17.46
C ARG A 272 15.01 -47.56 17.61
N GLU A 273 15.35 -48.32 16.57
CA GLU A 273 15.36 -49.79 16.67
C GLU A 273 16.51 -50.28 17.56
N LEU A 274 17.71 -49.69 17.43
CA LEU A 274 18.82 -49.99 18.33
C LEU A 274 18.48 -49.67 19.80
N LEU A 275 17.72 -48.61 20.06
CA LEU A 275 17.29 -48.25 21.42
C LEU A 275 16.28 -49.25 21.99
N LYS A 276 15.36 -49.75 21.15
CA LYS A 276 14.43 -50.82 21.54
C LYS A 276 15.17 -52.12 21.84
N THR A 277 16.07 -52.54 20.96
CA THR A 277 16.89 -53.73 21.20
C THR A 277 17.77 -53.58 22.44
N TRP A 278 18.28 -52.38 22.70
CA TRP A 278 19.08 -52.09 23.91
C TRP A 278 18.22 -52.08 25.18
N GLN A 279 16.99 -51.53 25.13
CA GLN A 279 16.04 -51.63 26.25
C GLN A 279 15.66 -53.08 26.55
N GLU A 280 15.40 -53.89 25.52
CA GLU A 280 15.13 -55.32 25.67
C GLU A 280 16.34 -56.08 26.23
N GLU A 281 17.57 -55.77 25.80
CA GLU A 281 18.80 -56.35 26.36
C GLU A 281 19.02 -55.94 27.83
N VAL A 282 18.79 -54.68 28.18
CA VAL A 282 18.93 -54.18 29.56
C VAL A 282 17.87 -54.77 30.48
N GLU A 283 16.64 -54.95 30.00
CA GLU A 283 15.58 -55.63 30.75
C GLU A 283 15.88 -57.12 30.93
N ALA A 284 16.45 -57.78 29.92
CA ALA A 284 16.90 -59.18 30.02
C ALA A 284 18.09 -59.35 31.00
N HIS A 285 18.95 -58.34 31.17
CA HIS A 285 20.11 -58.37 32.07
C HIS A 285 19.89 -57.64 33.40
N ARG A 286 18.65 -57.24 33.71
CA ARG A 286 18.33 -56.60 34.99
C ARG A 286 18.44 -57.62 36.11
N VAL A 287 19.57 -57.58 36.83
CA VAL A 287 19.81 -58.41 38.02
C VAL A 287 18.66 -58.16 39.01
N THR A 288 17.83 -59.18 39.22
CA THR A 288 16.76 -59.14 40.23
C THR A 288 17.39 -58.99 41.62
N PRO A 289 16.97 -58.00 42.44
CA PRO A 289 17.55 -57.83 43.77
C PRO A 289 17.29 -59.07 44.64
N TYR A 290 18.32 -59.50 45.34
CA TYR A 290 18.46 -60.75 46.10
C TYR A 290 17.55 -60.85 47.34
N PHE A 291 16.66 -59.88 47.57
CA PHE A 291 15.73 -59.88 48.69
C PHE A 291 14.32 -59.50 48.25
N THR A 292 13.36 -60.35 48.60
CA THR A 292 11.94 -60.09 48.38
C THR A 292 11.45 -58.88 49.18
N GLU A 293 10.42 -58.20 48.69
CA GLU A 293 9.78 -57.04 49.34
C GLU A 293 9.40 -57.31 50.81
N ARG A 294 9.00 -58.56 51.11
CA ARG A 294 8.69 -59.03 52.47
C ARG A 294 9.88 -58.98 53.41
N THR A 295 11.06 -59.37 52.94
CA THR A 295 12.31 -59.32 53.75
C THR A 295 12.68 -57.87 54.10
N TRP A 296 12.49 -56.93 53.17
CA TRP A 296 12.74 -55.52 53.42
C TRP A 296 11.81 -54.95 54.50
N LEU A 297 10.51 -55.23 54.39
CA LEU A 297 9.51 -54.84 55.39
C LEU A 297 9.81 -55.42 56.77
N THR A 298 10.22 -56.69 56.85
CA THR A 298 10.59 -57.30 58.13
C THR A 298 11.80 -56.63 58.77
N ILE A 299 12.83 -56.31 57.99
CA ILE A 299 14.04 -55.64 58.52
C ILE A 299 13.68 -54.24 59.03
N THR A 300 12.89 -53.47 58.29
CA THR A 300 12.50 -52.11 58.70
C THR A 300 11.62 -52.11 59.95
N VAL A 301 10.69 -53.06 60.07
CA VAL A 301 9.83 -53.17 61.26
C VAL A 301 10.65 -53.58 62.48
N VAL A 302 11.56 -54.55 62.35
CA VAL A 302 12.42 -54.99 63.46
C VAL A 302 13.33 -53.84 63.93
N LEU A 303 13.96 -53.12 63.01
CA LEU A 303 14.78 -51.94 63.35
C LEU A 303 13.96 -50.83 64.01
N GLY A 304 12.75 -50.56 63.50
CA GLY A 304 11.82 -49.60 64.10
C GLY A 304 11.41 -49.97 65.52
N MET A 305 11.09 -51.25 65.76
CA MET A 305 10.75 -51.75 67.09
C MET A 305 11.92 -51.67 68.07
N LEU A 306 13.14 -51.98 67.62
CA LEU A 306 14.35 -51.85 68.44
C LEU A 306 14.64 -50.39 68.81
N LEU A 307 14.46 -49.45 67.87
CA LEU A 307 14.61 -48.01 68.13
C LEU A 307 13.56 -47.51 69.12
N LEU A 308 12.30 -47.94 68.99
CA LEU A 308 11.24 -47.60 69.94
C LEU A 308 11.53 -48.16 71.34
N ALA A 309 11.98 -49.41 71.44
CA ALA A 309 12.37 -50.00 72.72
C ALA A 309 13.53 -49.23 73.38
N SER A 310 14.53 -48.81 72.60
CA SER A 310 15.63 -47.97 73.08
C SER A 310 15.15 -46.58 73.54
N ALA A 311 14.26 -45.94 72.78
CA ALA A 311 13.68 -44.65 73.14
C ALA A 311 12.86 -44.74 74.43
N VAL A 312 12.01 -45.77 74.59
CA VAL A 312 11.25 -46.02 75.82
C VAL A 312 12.18 -46.30 77.00
N GLY A 313 13.25 -47.09 76.81
CA GLY A 313 14.27 -47.33 77.81
C GLY A 313 14.93 -46.04 78.31
N ASN A 314 15.29 -45.14 77.39
CA ASN A 314 15.87 -43.83 77.71
C ASN A 314 14.88 -42.92 78.44
N VAL A 315 13.60 -42.88 78.04
CA VAL A 315 12.54 -42.10 78.72
C VAL A 315 12.31 -42.61 80.15
N ILE A 316 12.34 -43.92 80.36
CA ILE A 316 12.19 -44.53 81.70
C ILE A 316 13.41 -44.20 82.59
N GLN A 317 14.63 -44.19 82.03
CA GLN A 317 15.85 -43.80 82.76
C GLN A 317 15.85 -42.31 83.16
N VAL A 318 15.31 -41.42 82.32
CA VAL A 318 15.20 -39.98 82.61
C VAL A 318 14.10 -39.68 83.64
N SER A 319 13.03 -40.49 83.67
CA SER A 319 11.88 -40.29 84.56
C SER A 319 12.09 -40.84 85.99
N ARG A 320 13.22 -41.51 86.26
CA ARG A 320 13.59 -42.07 87.58
C ARG A 320 14.96 -41.56 88.05
N LYS A 321 15.07 -40.27 88.40
CA LYS A 321 16.06 -39.79 89.39
C LYS A 321 15.63 -38.44 89.99
N PRO A 322 15.61 -38.30 91.34
CA PRO A 322 15.31 -37.05 92.03
C PRO A 322 16.52 -36.11 92.06
N GLY A 323 16.24 -34.82 92.26
CA GLY A 323 17.11 -33.70 91.89
C GLY A 323 18.37 -33.50 92.74
N THR A 324 19.34 -32.75 92.20
CA THR A 324 19.76 -31.41 92.67
C THR A 324 20.99 -30.89 91.92
N ALA A 325 20.96 -29.58 91.67
CA ALA A 325 22.05 -28.59 91.63
C ALA A 325 23.22 -28.69 90.62
N GLY A 326 23.50 -27.56 89.96
CA GLY A 326 24.88 -27.13 89.71
C GLY A 326 25.27 -26.65 88.32
N PHE A 327 24.91 -25.40 87.99
CA PHE A 327 25.81 -24.37 87.44
C PHE A 327 26.73 -24.63 86.20
N ARG A 328 26.30 -24.03 85.08
CA ARG A 328 26.98 -23.01 84.25
C ARG A 328 28.26 -23.35 83.43
N ALA A 329 28.02 -23.50 82.12
CA ALA A 329 28.69 -22.92 80.94
C ALA A 329 30.21 -23.06 80.71
N THR A 330 30.57 -23.62 79.55
CA THR A 330 31.46 -22.98 78.56
C THR A 330 31.15 -23.55 77.17
N TYR A 331 30.59 -22.74 76.27
CA TYR A 331 30.51 -23.05 74.85
C TYR A 331 31.74 -22.48 74.15
N SER A 332 32.43 -23.31 73.39
CA SER A 332 33.51 -22.93 72.48
C SER A 332 32.94 -22.93 71.07
N TYR A 333 32.91 -21.74 70.45
CA TYR A 333 32.43 -21.53 69.08
C TYR A 333 33.64 -21.52 68.14
N VAL A 334 33.67 -22.44 67.17
CA VAL A 334 34.56 -22.40 66.01
C VAL A 334 33.68 -22.61 64.77
N PRO A 335 33.67 -21.67 63.81
CA PRO A 335 32.72 -21.67 62.70
C PRO A 335 33.18 -22.62 61.60
N LEU A 336 32.24 -23.35 60.99
CA LEU A 336 32.42 -23.78 59.59
C LEU A 336 31.58 -22.87 58.71
N ALA A 337 32.30 -22.13 57.87
CA ALA A 337 31.75 -21.36 56.78
C ALA A 337 30.91 -22.25 55.86
N GLU A 338 29.77 -21.67 55.47
CA GLU A 338 29.12 -21.69 54.15
C GLU A 338 29.97 -22.31 53.03
N MET A 339 29.37 -23.10 52.13
CA MET A 339 28.88 -22.62 50.81
C MET A 339 27.88 -23.63 50.22
N THR A 340 26.58 -23.38 50.42
CA THR A 340 25.54 -23.72 49.43
C THR A 340 25.28 -22.47 48.61
N ALA A 341 25.24 -22.59 47.29
CA ALA A 341 24.71 -21.55 46.41
C ALA A 341 23.96 -22.19 45.23
N GLU A 342 22.67 -22.45 45.46
CA GLU A 342 21.59 -22.04 44.54
C GLU A 342 21.53 -20.48 44.60
N MET A 343 21.08 -19.68 43.64
CA MET A 343 20.09 -19.84 42.58
C MET A 343 20.05 -18.53 41.75
N ASP A 344 19.66 -18.67 40.48
CA ASP A 344 18.70 -17.83 39.72
C ASP A 344 18.94 -16.37 39.23
N TYR A 345 18.61 -16.25 37.93
CA TYR A 345 17.75 -15.27 37.22
C TYR A 345 18.29 -13.93 36.63
N GLU A 346 18.08 -13.84 35.31
CA GLU A 346 17.88 -12.72 34.34
C GLU A 346 18.63 -11.37 34.48
N ASP A 347 19.28 -10.91 33.39
CA ASP A 347 18.68 -9.98 32.39
C ASP A 347 19.67 -9.70 31.22
N ARG A 348 19.14 -9.44 30.02
CA ARG A 348 19.82 -8.93 28.81
C ARG A 348 19.90 -7.38 28.90
N PRO A 349 20.54 -6.57 27.99
CA PRO A 349 20.85 -6.85 26.59
C PRO A 349 22.19 -6.28 26.02
N ASP A 350 22.43 -6.68 24.77
CA ASP A 350 22.98 -5.94 23.62
C ASP A 350 24.46 -5.54 23.41
N GLU A 351 24.78 -5.73 22.12
CA GLU A 351 25.59 -4.89 21.22
C GLU A 351 27.14 -4.91 21.21
N SER A 352 27.62 -5.22 19.99
CA SER A 352 28.68 -4.50 19.28
C SER A 352 30.12 -4.65 19.79
N LYS A 353 30.85 -5.58 19.16
CA LYS A 353 32.31 -5.49 18.99
C LYS A 353 32.65 -4.72 17.72
N ARG A 354 33.29 -3.55 17.85
CA ARG A 354 34.17 -2.98 16.81
C ARG A 354 35.18 -2.00 17.39
N ALA A 355 36.43 -2.17 16.94
CA ALA A 355 37.52 -1.19 16.76
C ALA A 355 38.06 -0.47 18.03
N ALA A 356 39.31 -0.71 18.42
CA ALA A 356 40.55 -0.09 17.89
C ALA A 356 40.76 1.37 18.37
N MET A 357 41.75 1.53 19.25
CA MET A 357 42.91 2.43 19.12
C MET A 357 42.70 3.72 18.30
N ASP A 358 42.73 4.90 18.93
CA ASP A 358 43.83 5.87 18.85
C ASP A 358 43.51 7.15 19.66
N SER A 359 44.55 7.95 19.81
CA SER A 359 44.93 9.08 20.65
C SER A 359 44.28 10.46 20.38
N SER A 360 44.65 11.40 21.28
CA SER A 360 44.74 12.88 21.15
C SER A 360 43.43 13.69 21.18
N ILE A 361 43.19 14.55 22.17
CA ILE A 361 43.76 15.90 22.48
C ILE A 361 43.06 17.05 21.70
N SER A 362 42.47 17.93 22.52
CA SER A 362 42.35 19.40 22.38
C SER A 362 41.20 20.10 21.65
N TYR A 363 40.67 21.05 22.44
CA TYR A 363 39.88 22.28 22.20
C TYR A 363 38.38 22.17 21.93
#